data_AF-A0A7S1HSB8-F1
#
_entry.id   AF-A0A7S1HSB8-F1
#
_cell.length_a   1.000
_cell.length_b   1.000
_cell.length_c   1.000
_cell.angle_alpha   90.00
_cell.angle_beta   90.00
_cell.angle_gamma   90.00
#
_symmetry.space_group_name_H-M   'P 1'
#
loop_
_entity.id
_entity.type
_entity.pdbx_description
1 polymer ?
#
loop_
_entity_poly.entity_id
_entity_poly.type
_entity_poly.pdbx_seq_one_letter_code
_entity_poly.pdbx_strand_id
1 'polypeptide(L)'
;MKGLEPPGAEIMPTGQGLSPTPAGSANPQPLSLEGLPPLPEPDHATQRQESLLGTTLVLCIIVLCLAGSYASALTTSKLPTWGLALALSLVTAEAVVALVCLALILFGDPGVVKRSDETSFPIPASVLEDLEAGRQLTTNWQEDGRTYCVRCMVWRPARPPKAKRRRFRNAQGEIVKSSKHSDCERG
;
A
#
# COMPACT_ATOMS: atom_id res chain seq x y z
N MET A 1 -26.21 18.21 14.45
CA MET A 1 -25.63 17.24 13.51
C MET A 1 -26.39 15.93 13.73
N LYS A 2 -27.20 15.54 12.73
CA LYS A 2 -28.18 14.45 12.84
C LYS A 2 -27.46 13.11 12.67
N GLY A 3 -27.72 12.18 13.58
CA GLY A 3 -27.19 10.82 13.54
C GLY A 3 -27.73 10.04 12.34
N LEU A 4 -26.83 9.38 11.62
CA LEU A 4 -27.15 8.35 10.65
C LEU A 4 -26.93 7.00 11.34
N GLU A 5 -28.04 6.36 11.71
CA GLU A 5 -28.09 4.92 12.01
C GLU A 5 -27.81 4.13 10.72
N PRO A 6 -26.94 3.10 10.75
CA PRO A 6 -26.80 2.20 9.63
C PRO A 6 -28.01 1.24 9.55
N PRO A 7 -28.61 1.07 8.36
CA PRO A 7 -29.74 0.17 8.17
C PRO A 7 -29.30 -1.31 8.13
N GLY A 8 -30.04 -2.14 8.88
CA GLY A 8 -30.39 -3.51 8.49
C GLY A 8 -29.27 -4.55 8.47
N ALA A 9 -29.16 -5.29 9.57
CA ALA A 9 -28.52 -6.61 9.57
C ALA A 9 -29.32 -7.57 8.67
N GLU A 10 -28.82 -7.83 7.46
CA GLU A 10 -29.31 -8.92 6.61
C GLU A 10 -28.81 -10.26 7.17
N ILE A 11 -29.77 -11.04 7.66
CA ILE A 11 -29.60 -12.39 8.17
C ILE A 11 -29.26 -13.28 6.97
N MET A 12 -28.02 -13.76 6.87
CA MET A 12 -27.67 -14.79 5.89
C MET A 12 -28.49 -16.07 6.17
N PRO A 13 -29.10 -16.68 5.13
CA PRO A 13 -29.89 -17.89 5.31
C PRO A 13 -28.98 -19.07 5.67
N THR A 14 -29.19 -19.58 6.88
CA THR A 14 -28.77 -20.92 7.28
C THR A 14 -29.52 -21.95 6.45
N GLY A 15 -28.85 -22.57 5.48
CA GLY A 15 -29.40 -23.75 4.82
C GLY A 15 -28.66 -24.16 3.56
N GLN A 16 -27.94 -25.28 3.62
CA GLN A 16 -28.33 -26.49 2.90
C GLN A 16 -27.45 -27.68 3.35
N GLY A 17 -28.11 -28.76 3.77
CA GLY A 17 -27.48 -29.99 4.17
C GLY A 17 -26.74 -30.65 3.01
N LEU A 18 -25.45 -30.88 3.21
CA LEU A 18 -24.63 -31.75 2.37
C LEU A 18 -25.12 -33.20 2.53
N SER A 19 -25.66 -33.74 1.44
CA SER A 19 -25.89 -35.18 1.33
C SER A 19 -24.56 -35.94 1.40
N PRO A 20 -24.50 -37.10 2.08
CA PRO A 20 -23.29 -37.90 2.17
C PRO A 20 -22.99 -38.53 0.80
N THR A 21 -21.99 -37.98 0.11
CA THR A 21 -21.45 -38.54 -1.14
C THR A 21 -20.79 -39.90 -0.85
N PRO A 22 -21.06 -40.95 -1.63
CA PRO A 22 -20.51 -42.29 -1.41
C PRO A 22 -18.99 -42.32 -1.59
N ALA A 23 -18.32 -43.01 -0.67
CA ALA A 23 -16.88 -43.23 -0.61
C ALA A 23 -16.39 -44.09 -1.80
N GLY A 24 -16.21 -43.46 -2.96
CA GLY A 24 -15.67 -44.08 -4.16
C GLY A 24 -14.36 -43.40 -4.58
N SER A 25 -13.23 -44.08 -4.32
CA SER A 25 -11.93 -43.84 -4.98
C SER A 25 -11.47 -42.37 -5.04
N ALA A 26 -11.12 -41.82 -3.88
CA ALA A 26 -10.53 -40.49 -3.76
C ALA A 26 -9.06 -40.52 -4.21
N ASN A 27 -8.83 -40.45 -5.52
CA ASN A 27 -7.58 -39.87 -6.00
C ASN A 27 -7.66 -38.37 -5.63
N PRO A 28 -6.84 -37.84 -4.70
CA PRO A 28 -6.91 -36.43 -4.31
C PRO A 28 -6.61 -35.60 -5.54
N GLN A 29 -7.67 -35.09 -6.17
CA GLN A 29 -7.52 -34.19 -7.30
C GLN A 29 -6.72 -32.99 -6.77
N PRO A 30 -5.58 -32.65 -7.40
CA PRO A 30 -4.84 -31.46 -6.99
C PRO A 30 -5.80 -30.28 -7.08
N LEU A 31 -5.93 -29.53 -5.98
CA LEU A 31 -6.77 -28.35 -5.91
C LEU A 31 -6.43 -27.44 -7.08
N SER A 32 -7.37 -27.24 -7.99
CA SER A 32 -7.16 -26.36 -9.13
C SER A 32 -7.39 -24.91 -8.72
N LEU A 33 -6.82 -23.98 -9.48
CA LEU A 33 -6.92 -22.54 -9.20
C LEU A 33 -8.38 -22.07 -9.15
N GLU A 34 -9.28 -22.73 -9.89
CA GLU A 34 -10.71 -22.46 -9.97
C GLU A 34 -11.47 -22.83 -8.68
N GLY A 35 -10.92 -23.72 -7.86
CA GLY A 35 -11.49 -24.09 -6.57
C GLY A 35 -11.24 -23.05 -5.47
N LEU A 36 -10.38 -22.06 -5.72
CA LEU A 36 -10.08 -21.02 -4.75
C LEU A 36 -11.23 -20.00 -4.66
N PRO A 37 -11.53 -19.48 -3.46
CA PRO A 37 -12.56 -18.46 -3.33
C PRO A 37 -12.19 -17.23 -4.16
N PRO A 38 -13.20 -16.56 -4.77
CA PRO A 38 -12.97 -15.34 -5.51
C PRO A 38 -12.31 -14.29 -4.62
N LEU A 39 -11.43 -13.47 -5.21
CA LEU A 39 -10.83 -12.35 -4.50
C LEU A 39 -11.94 -11.37 -4.09
N PRO A 40 -11.89 -10.80 -2.88
CA PRO A 40 -12.73 -9.66 -2.58
C PRO A 40 -12.41 -8.55 -3.58
N GLU A 41 -13.44 -8.05 -4.26
CA GLU A 41 -13.28 -6.96 -5.22
C GLU A 41 -12.79 -5.71 -4.47
N PRO A 42 -11.70 -5.07 -4.93
CA PRO A 42 -11.23 -3.85 -4.30
C PRO A 42 -12.28 -2.75 -4.43
N ASP A 43 -12.50 -1.98 -3.36
CA ASP A 43 -13.35 -0.79 -3.41
C ASP A 43 -12.64 0.30 -4.24
N HIS A 44 -12.98 0.33 -5.52
CA HIS A 44 -12.44 1.27 -6.49
C HIS A 44 -12.76 2.73 -6.17
N ALA A 45 -13.87 3.01 -5.46
CA ALA A 45 -14.22 4.38 -5.10
C ALA A 45 -13.26 4.92 -4.04
N THR A 46 -13.06 4.15 -2.96
CA THR A 46 -12.11 4.49 -1.90
C THR A 46 -10.68 4.60 -2.44
N GLN A 47 -10.25 3.64 -3.28
CA GLN A 47 -8.91 3.67 -3.86
C GLN A 47 -8.65 4.93 -4.71
N ARG A 48 -9.63 5.33 -5.53
CA ARG A 48 -9.54 6.56 -6.33
C ARG A 48 -9.54 7.79 -5.43
N GLN A 49 -10.37 7.81 -4.38
CA GLN A 49 -10.44 8.94 -3.46
C GLN A 49 -9.11 9.17 -2.73
N GLU A 50 -8.48 8.10 -2.20
CA GLU A 50 -7.18 8.22 -1.54
C GLU A 50 -6.07 8.67 -2.50
N SER A 51 -6.06 8.13 -3.72
CA SER A 51 -5.11 8.52 -4.76
C SER A 51 -5.27 9.98 -5.18
N LEU A 52 -6.52 10.43 -5.40
CA LEU A 52 -6.84 11.82 -5.76
C LEU A 52 -6.48 12.79 -4.62
N LEU A 53 -6.76 12.42 -3.38
CA LEU A 53 -6.42 13.25 -2.22
C LEU A 53 -4.90 13.43 -2.09
N GLY A 54 -4.14 12.34 -2.18
CA GLY A 54 -2.68 12.39 -2.14
C GLY A 54 -2.08 13.22 -3.29
N THR A 55 -2.59 13.02 -4.51
CA THR A 55 -2.16 13.76 -5.71
C THR A 55 -2.46 15.26 -5.57
N THR A 56 -3.67 15.60 -5.13
CA THR A 56 -4.10 17.00 -4.94
C THR A 56 -3.25 17.71 -3.90
N LEU A 57 -2.93 17.04 -2.79
CA LEU A 57 -2.07 17.60 -1.74
C LEU A 57 -0.67 17.93 -2.27
N VAL A 58 -0.04 17.01 -3.01
CA VAL A 58 1.30 17.22 -3.57
C VAL A 58 1.30 18.39 -4.55
N LEU A 59 0.31 18.47 -5.44
CA LEU A 59 0.18 19.58 -6.39
C LEU A 59 -0.02 20.92 -5.68
N CYS A 60 -0.84 20.95 -4.62
CA CYS A 60 -1.05 22.15 -3.81
C CYS A 60 0.25 22.66 -3.19
N ILE A 61 1.07 21.76 -2.62
CA ILE A 61 2.37 22.12 -2.03
C ILE A 61 3.30 22.71 -3.11
N ILE A 62 3.39 22.09 -4.28
CA ILE A 62 4.21 22.59 -5.40
C ILE A 62 3.78 24.01 -5.79
N VAL A 63 2.47 24.23 -5.95
CA VAL A 63 1.91 25.55 -6.31
C VAL A 63 2.24 26.59 -5.24
N LEU A 64 2.07 26.27 -3.95
CA LEU A 64 2.37 27.19 -2.86
C LEU A 64 3.86 27.55 -2.79
N CYS A 65 4.76 26.57 -2.97
CA CYS A 65 6.20 26.81 -2.99
C CYS A 65 6.62 27.71 -4.16
N LEU A 66 6.08 27.46 -5.36
CA LEU A 66 6.33 28.30 -6.52
C LEU A 66 5.77 29.71 -6.31
N ALA A 67 4.48 29.82 -5.95
CA ALA A 67 3.82 31.10 -5.74
C ALA A 67 4.53 31.95 -4.67
N GLY A 68 4.93 31.35 -3.54
CA GLY A 68 5.72 32.02 -2.51
C GLY A 68 7.06 32.51 -3.04
N SER A 69 7.79 31.67 -3.78
CA SER A 69 9.09 32.04 -4.34
C SER A 69 8.99 33.19 -5.35
N TYR A 70 7.98 33.16 -6.23
CA TYR A 70 7.72 34.25 -7.18
C TYR A 70 7.24 35.52 -6.48
N ALA A 71 6.41 35.43 -5.44
CA ALA A 71 5.99 36.59 -4.66
C ALA A 71 7.17 37.24 -3.91
N SER A 72 8.06 36.43 -3.32
CA SER A 72 9.30 36.93 -2.70
C SER A 72 10.23 37.59 -3.72
N ALA A 73 10.30 37.06 -4.94
CA ALA A 73 11.07 37.64 -6.04
C ALA A 73 10.58 39.04 -6.42
N LEU A 74 9.26 39.25 -6.46
CA LEU A 74 8.64 40.54 -6.79
C LEU A 74 8.78 41.59 -5.67
N THR A 75 8.88 41.16 -4.42
CA THR A 75 8.95 42.05 -3.25
C THR A 75 10.37 42.41 -2.84
N THR A 76 11.37 41.62 -3.24
CA THR A 76 12.77 41.82 -2.83
C THR A 76 13.57 42.58 -3.87
N SER A 77 13.77 43.88 -3.66
CA SER A 77 14.60 44.74 -4.54
C SER A 77 16.10 44.69 -4.25
N LYS A 78 16.53 43.96 -3.20
CA LYS A 78 17.91 43.98 -2.70
C LYS A 78 18.80 42.83 -3.19
N LEU A 79 18.26 41.86 -3.93
CA LEU A 79 19.03 40.72 -4.42
C LEU A 79 19.61 41.01 -5.81
N PRO A 80 20.85 40.59 -6.08
CA PRO A 80 21.39 40.66 -7.43
C PRO A 80 20.58 39.73 -8.36
N THR A 81 20.35 40.17 -9.61
CA THR A 81 19.51 39.47 -10.58
C THR A 81 19.91 38.01 -10.80
N TRP A 82 21.22 37.72 -10.79
CA TRP A 82 21.72 36.35 -10.93
C TRP A 82 21.35 35.45 -9.75
N GLY A 83 21.31 35.99 -8.52
CA GLY A 83 20.94 35.22 -7.33
C GLY A 83 19.45 34.87 -7.34
N LEU A 84 18.61 35.81 -7.79
CA LEU A 84 17.19 35.58 -7.98
C LEU A 84 16.93 34.52 -9.06
N ALA A 85 17.61 34.64 -10.21
CA ALA A 85 17.51 33.67 -11.29
C ALA A 85 17.92 32.26 -10.84
N LEU A 86 19.01 32.14 -10.07
CA LEU A 86 19.46 30.87 -9.52
C LEU A 86 18.42 30.27 -8.55
N ALA A 87 17.90 31.07 -7.62
CA ALA A 87 16.91 30.62 -6.65
C ALA A 87 15.61 30.12 -7.33
N LEU A 88 15.08 30.88 -8.29
CA LEU A 88 13.90 30.48 -9.05
C LEU A 88 14.15 29.23 -9.89
N SER A 89 15.36 29.10 -10.47
CA SER A 89 15.75 27.91 -11.24
C SER A 89 15.78 26.66 -10.38
N LEU A 90 16.32 26.75 -9.16
CA LEU A 90 16.36 25.63 -8.21
C LEU A 90 14.96 25.20 -7.78
N VAL A 91 14.08 26.13 -7.38
CA VAL A 91 12.71 25.80 -6.97
C VAL A 91 11.92 25.20 -8.14
N THR A 92 12.13 25.71 -9.35
CA THR A 92 11.49 25.15 -10.55
C THR A 92 11.99 23.74 -10.86
N ALA A 93 13.30 23.49 -10.72
CA ALA A 93 13.88 22.16 -10.91
C ALA A 93 13.33 21.16 -9.90
N GLU A 94 13.25 21.52 -8.61
CA GLU A 94 12.65 20.69 -7.56
C GLU A 94 11.16 20.40 -7.84
N ALA A 95 10.40 21.38 -8.31
CA ALA A 95 9.01 21.18 -8.72
C ALA A 95 8.89 20.16 -9.87
N VAL A 96 9.78 20.23 -10.87
CA VAL A 96 9.83 19.25 -11.97
C VAL A 96 10.16 17.86 -11.45
N VAL A 97 11.16 17.72 -10.58
CA VAL A 97 11.52 16.42 -9.97
C VAL A 97 10.34 15.86 -9.18
N ALA A 98 9.65 16.69 -8.40
CA ALA A 98 8.45 16.27 -7.66
C ALA A 98 7.33 15.77 -8.58
N LEU A 99 7.08 16.46 -9.70
CA LEU A 99 6.10 16.03 -10.70
C LEU A 99 6.48 14.72 -11.38
N VAL A 100 7.76 14.53 -11.71
CA VAL A 100 8.26 13.26 -12.26
C VAL A 100 8.08 12.13 -11.24
N CYS A 101 8.43 12.35 -9.98
CA CYS A 101 8.22 11.37 -8.90
C CYS A 101 6.72 11.04 -8.73
N LEU A 102 5.85 12.04 -8.75
CA LEU A 102 4.40 11.85 -8.67
C LEU A 102 3.88 11.03 -9.86
N ALA A 103 4.35 11.33 -11.08
CA ALA A 103 4.00 10.57 -12.28
C ALA A 103 4.46 9.11 -12.19
N LEU A 104 5.69 8.88 -11.73
CA LEU A 104 6.21 7.52 -11.54
C LEU A 104 5.41 6.72 -10.51
N ILE A 105 4.88 7.36 -9.47
CA ILE A 105 4.00 6.71 -8.50
C ILE A 105 2.61 6.42 -9.09
N LEU A 106 2.05 7.36 -9.86
CA LEU A 106 0.72 7.22 -10.49
C LEU A 106 0.69 6.17 -11.60
N PHE A 107 1.76 6.07 -12.39
CA PHE A 107 1.86 5.14 -13.52
C PHE A 107 2.64 3.86 -13.18
N GLY A 108 3.25 3.79 -12.01
CA GLY A 108 3.94 2.59 -11.54
C GLY A 108 2.96 1.46 -11.21
N ASP A 109 3.30 0.23 -11.58
CA ASP A 109 2.55 -0.94 -11.14
C ASP A 109 2.66 -1.03 -9.60
N PRO A 110 1.54 -1.06 -8.85
CA PRO A 110 1.57 -1.16 -7.39
C PRO A 110 2.09 -2.51 -6.86
N GLY A 111 2.64 -3.36 -7.73
CA GLY A 111 3.20 -4.66 -7.38
C GLY A 111 2.09 -5.71 -7.28
N VAL A 112 1.15 -5.68 -8.24
CA VAL A 112 0.07 -6.67 -8.29
C VAL A 112 0.64 -8.03 -8.66
N VAL A 113 0.67 -8.95 -7.70
CA VAL A 113 1.01 -10.35 -7.97
C VAL A 113 -0.26 -11.05 -8.45
N LYS A 114 -0.27 -11.45 -9.72
CA LYS A 114 -1.39 -12.18 -10.31
C LYS A 114 -1.45 -13.60 -9.74
N ARG A 115 -2.66 -14.11 -9.49
CA ARG A 115 -2.85 -15.53 -9.17
C ARG A 115 -2.46 -16.37 -10.38
N SER A 116 -1.59 -17.33 -10.14
CA SER A 116 -1.13 -18.34 -11.10
C SER A 116 -0.69 -19.55 -10.28
N ASP A 117 -0.68 -20.73 -10.88
CA ASP A 117 -0.35 -21.95 -10.16
C ASP A 117 1.02 -21.87 -9.48
N GLU A 118 1.99 -21.26 -10.15
CA GLU A 118 3.35 -21.04 -9.64
C GLU A 118 3.39 -20.14 -8.39
N THR A 119 2.47 -19.18 -8.29
CA THR A 119 2.43 -18.20 -7.19
C THR A 119 1.45 -18.58 -6.10
N SER A 120 0.48 -19.45 -6.38
CA SER A 120 -0.55 -19.85 -5.41
C SER A 120 -0.23 -21.19 -4.74
N PHE A 121 0.59 -22.04 -5.37
CA PHE A 121 0.94 -23.36 -4.82
C PHE A 121 2.41 -23.47 -4.41
N PRO A 122 2.73 -24.36 -3.44
CA PRO A 122 1.79 -25.13 -2.62
C PRO A 122 1.09 -24.25 -1.57
N ILE A 123 -0.17 -24.56 -1.27
CA ILE A 123 -0.91 -23.87 -0.19
C ILE A 123 -0.41 -24.45 1.15
N PRO A 124 -0.05 -23.61 2.13
CA PRO A 124 0.35 -24.10 3.45
C PRO A 124 -0.75 -24.96 4.09
N ALA A 125 -0.37 -26.09 4.71
CA ALA A 125 -1.32 -27.05 5.26
C ALA A 125 -2.29 -26.42 6.28
N SER A 126 -1.79 -25.53 7.15
CA SER A 126 -2.61 -24.80 8.12
C SER A 126 -3.69 -23.92 7.45
N VAL A 127 -3.34 -23.28 6.34
CA VAL A 127 -4.27 -22.45 5.57
C VAL A 127 -5.31 -23.32 4.87
N LEU A 128 -4.91 -24.51 4.42
CA LEU A 128 -5.82 -25.47 3.79
C LEU A 128 -6.85 -26.01 4.79
N GLU A 129 -6.42 -26.42 5.99
CA GLU A 129 -7.32 -26.88 7.06
C GLU A 129 -8.33 -25.81 7.46
N ASP A 130 -7.90 -24.55 7.55
CA ASP A 130 -8.78 -23.42 7.86
C ASP A 130 -9.75 -23.11 6.71
N LEU A 131 -9.31 -23.24 5.46
CA LEU A 131 -10.14 -23.04 4.28
C LEU A 131 -11.22 -24.12 4.16
N GLU A 132 -10.85 -25.38 4.38
CA GLU A 132 -11.79 -26.52 4.42
C GLU A 132 -12.78 -26.41 5.58
N ALA A 133 -12.34 -25.88 6.72
CA ALA A 133 -13.21 -25.62 7.87
C ALA A 133 -14.07 -24.35 7.72
N GLY A 134 -13.92 -23.58 6.64
CA GLY A 134 -14.63 -22.31 6.44
C GLY A 134 -14.27 -21.23 7.47
N ARG A 135 -13.09 -21.31 8.11
CA ARG A 135 -12.63 -20.34 9.09
C ARG A 135 -12.07 -19.09 8.39
N GLN A 136 -12.22 -17.94 9.03
CA GLN A 136 -11.63 -16.69 8.52
C GLN A 136 -10.12 -16.68 8.74
N LEU A 137 -9.36 -16.62 7.65
CA LEU A 137 -7.92 -16.49 7.67
C LEU A 137 -7.51 -15.02 7.87
N THR A 138 -7.02 -14.68 9.06
CA THR A 138 -6.61 -13.30 9.38
C THR A 138 -5.10 -13.08 9.33
N THR A 139 -4.31 -14.16 9.43
CA THR A 139 -2.86 -14.07 9.60
C THR A 139 -2.13 -14.60 8.38
N ASN A 140 -1.16 -13.84 7.87
CA ASN A 140 -0.31 -14.28 6.75
C ASN A 140 0.69 -15.33 7.21
N TRP A 141 0.96 -16.32 6.35
CA TRP A 141 1.93 -17.39 6.63
C TRP A 141 3.32 -17.02 6.11
N GLN A 142 4.39 -17.51 6.75
CA GLN A 142 5.77 -17.26 6.34
C GLN A 142 6.56 -18.57 6.28
N GLU A 143 7.23 -18.82 5.17
CA GLU A 143 8.04 -20.01 4.92
C GLU A 143 9.16 -19.65 3.95
N ASP A 144 10.39 -20.11 4.22
CA ASP A 144 11.58 -19.85 3.40
C ASP A 144 11.78 -18.37 3.01
N GLY A 145 11.40 -17.46 3.92
CA GLY A 145 11.47 -16.02 3.72
C GLY A 145 10.39 -15.44 2.80
N ARG A 146 9.56 -16.27 2.15
CA ARG A 146 8.38 -15.84 1.41
C ARG A 146 7.20 -15.68 2.35
N THR A 147 6.22 -14.87 1.97
CA THR A 147 5.01 -14.66 2.76
C THR A 147 3.79 -15.04 1.93
N TYR A 148 3.01 -16.01 2.40
CA TYR A 148 1.74 -16.36 1.79
C TYR A 148 0.65 -15.40 2.29
N CYS A 149 0.09 -14.63 1.37
CA CYS A 149 -0.98 -13.71 1.68
C CYS A 149 -2.32 -14.45 1.68
N VAL A 150 -2.88 -14.71 2.84
CA VAL A 150 -4.14 -15.47 2.98
C VAL A 150 -5.35 -14.78 2.35
N ARG A 151 -5.34 -13.44 2.28
CA ARG A 151 -6.40 -12.67 1.60
C ARG A 151 -6.32 -12.82 0.08
N CYS A 152 -5.11 -12.85 -0.46
CA CYS A 152 -4.87 -12.93 -1.90
C CYS A 152 -4.69 -14.36 -2.41
N MET A 153 -4.44 -15.34 -1.54
CA MET A 153 -4.06 -16.72 -1.86
C MET A 153 -2.84 -16.78 -2.81
N VAL A 154 -1.80 -16.02 -2.47
CA VAL A 154 -0.58 -15.85 -3.29
C VAL A 154 0.67 -15.74 -2.40
N TRP A 155 1.72 -16.48 -2.78
CA TRP A 155 3.08 -16.31 -2.29
C TRP A 155 3.66 -14.99 -2.78
N ARG A 156 4.00 -14.12 -1.83
CA ARG A 156 4.79 -12.93 -2.08
C ARG A 156 6.27 -13.27 -1.91
N PRO A 157 7.13 -12.85 -2.85
CA PRO A 157 8.56 -13.01 -2.68
C PRO A 157 9.00 -12.33 -1.38
N ALA A 158 10.07 -12.86 -0.78
CA ALA A 158 10.69 -12.23 0.36
C ALA A 158 10.91 -10.76 0.05
N ARG A 159 10.42 -9.87 0.91
CA ARG A 159 10.89 -8.49 0.84
C ARG A 159 12.40 -8.59 1.01
N PRO A 160 13.21 -8.02 0.10
CA PRO A 160 14.65 -8.01 0.31
C PRO A 160 14.89 -7.49 1.72
N PRO A 161 15.77 -8.13 2.51
CA PRO A 161 15.99 -7.75 3.90
C PRO A 161 16.17 -6.25 3.91
N LYS A 162 15.29 -5.53 4.62
CA LYS A 162 15.30 -4.06 4.66
C LYS A 162 16.75 -3.66 4.84
N ALA A 163 17.38 -3.10 3.80
CA ALA A 163 18.79 -2.78 3.85
C ALA A 163 18.96 -2.03 5.16
N LYS A 164 19.75 -2.59 6.11
CA LYS A 164 19.85 -2.06 7.48
C LYS A 164 20.02 -0.57 7.27
N ARG A 165 18.99 0.23 7.59
CA ARG A 165 19.00 1.68 7.34
C ARG A 165 20.35 2.10 7.89
N ARG A 166 21.30 2.46 7.01
CA ARG A 166 22.61 2.86 7.48
C ARG A 166 22.29 4.02 8.38
N ARG A 167 22.44 3.82 9.70
CA ARG A 167 22.24 4.91 10.65
C ARG A 167 23.23 5.93 10.15
N PHE A 168 22.73 7.04 9.60
CA PHE A 168 23.57 8.15 9.21
C PHE A 168 24.28 8.55 10.49
N ARG A 169 25.55 8.14 10.58
CA ARG A 169 26.46 8.69 11.57
C ARG A 169 26.74 10.10 11.10
N ASN A 170 26.63 11.06 12.00
CA ASN A 170 27.09 12.41 11.72
C ASN A 170 28.61 12.39 11.46
N ALA A 171 29.19 13.53 11.07
CA ALA A 171 30.64 13.65 10.82
C ALA A 171 31.51 13.26 12.04
N GLN A 172 30.93 13.25 13.24
CA GLN A 172 31.59 12.87 14.49
C GLN A 172 31.46 11.36 14.82
N GLY A 173 30.83 10.57 13.95
CA GLY A 173 30.66 9.13 14.17
C GLY A 173 29.55 8.76 15.16
N GLU A 174 28.82 9.73 15.69
CA GLU A 174 27.73 9.50 16.62
C GLU A 174 26.48 9.04 15.88
N ILE A 175 25.82 8.04 16.45
CA ILE A 175 24.51 7.62 15.98
C ILE A 175 23.54 8.72 16.37
N VAL A 176 23.10 9.51 15.39
CA VAL A 176 21.97 10.42 15.56
C VAL A 176 20.76 9.54 15.87
N LYS A 177 20.37 9.47 17.15
CA LYS A 177 19.07 8.94 17.53
C LYS A 177 18.07 9.83 16.82
N SER A 178 17.34 9.28 15.85
CA SER A 178 16.16 9.93 15.29
C SER A 178 15.27 10.25 16.47
N SER A 179 15.28 11.52 16.90
CA SER A 179 14.44 11.98 17.99
C SER A 179 13.03 11.65 17.57
N LYS A 180 12.39 10.70 18.28
CA LYS A 180 11.01 10.36 18.03
C LYS A 180 10.24 11.66 18.27
N HIS A 181 9.68 12.20 17.20
CA HIS A 181 8.76 13.31 17.25
C HIS A 181 7.50 12.81 17.97
N SER A 182 7.54 12.79 19.30
CA SER A 182 6.46 12.34 20.19
C SER A 182 5.57 13.49 20.65
N ASP A 183 5.79 14.72 20.17
CA ASP A 183 5.02 15.89 20.58
C ASP A 183 4.16 16.40 19.42
N CYS A 184 3.02 15.75 19.20
CA CYS A 184 1.86 16.35 18.54
C CYS A 184 0.57 15.83 19.19
N GLU A 185 0.53 15.85 20.52
CA GLU A 185 -0.71 15.86 21.30
C GLU A 185 -0.67 17.08 22.23
N ARG A 186 -1.13 18.22 21.69
CA ARG A 186 -1.86 19.26 22.43
C ARG A 186 -2.28 20.37 21.47
N GLY A 187 -3.58 20.46 21.25
CA GLY A 187 -4.27 21.47 20.46
C GLY A 187 -5.69 21.03 20.21
#